data_AF-A0A7X9DLP6-F1
#
_entry.id   AF-A0A7X9DLP6-F1
#
_cell.length_a   1.000
_cell.length_b   1.000
_cell.length_c   1.000
_cell.angle_alpha   90.00
_cell.angle_beta   90.00
_cell.angle_gamma   90.00
#
_symmetry.space_group_name_H-M   'P 1'
#
loop_
_entity.id
_entity.type
_entity.pdbx_description
1 polymer ?
#
loop_
_entity_poly.entity_id
_entity_poly.type
_entity_poly.pdbx_seq_one_letter_code
_entity_poly.pdbx_strand_id
1 'polypeptide(L)'
;MYKDVPYRLYSLFSYEGIVREGIKHSKYGLYEFSILKKLTSFGISGHTTDIESLSESIFVPVPVSHQKLMKRGFNHAELIAQIIARSLKNTRVIDILNRCVDTPTQHDLDRAKRFENIKNAFSLKKNS
;
A
#
# COMPACT_ATOMS: atom_id res chain seq x y z
N MET A 1 18.83 20.13 -2.80
CA MET A 1 17.84 19.90 -3.87
C MET A 1 17.21 18.52 -3.62
N TYR A 2 16.01 18.46 -3.03
CA TYR A 2 15.38 17.21 -2.57
C TYR A 2 14.95 16.34 -3.77
N LYS A 3 15.75 15.32 -4.11
CA LYS A 3 15.44 14.34 -5.18
C LYS A 3 14.49 13.21 -4.73
N ASP A 4 14.11 13.17 -3.46
CA ASP A 4 13.47 12.00 -2.84
C ASP A 4 12.03 12.23 -2.36
N VAL A 5 11.29 13.13 -3.00
CA VAL A 5 9.86 13.34 -2.68
C VAL A 5 8.97 12.80 -3.80
N PRO A 6 7.86 12.12 -3.47
CA PRO A 6 6.92 11.66 -4.49
C PRO A 6 6.36 12.87 -5.25
N TYR A 7 6.21 12.71 -6.57
CA TYR A 7 5.64 13.75 -7.43
C TYR A 7 4.20 14.12 -7.01
N ARG A 8 3.43 13.13 -6.55
CA ARG A 8 2.08 13.31 -6.01
C ARG A 8 1.84 12.40 -4.81
N LEU A 9 1.03 12.88 -3.88
CA LEU A 9 0.56 12.13 -2.73
C LEU A 9 -0.97 12.20 -2.70
N TYR A 10 -1.61 11.03 -2.64
CA TYR A 10 -3.06 10.90 -2.53
C TYR A 10 -3.42 10.45 -1.11
N SER A 11 -4.39 11.13 -0.50
CA SER A 11 -4.94 10.77 0.80
C SER A 11 -6.45 10.73 0.71
N LEU A 12 -7.03 9.53 0.65
CA LEU A 12 -8.48 9.38 0.51
C LEU A 12 -9.23 9.69 1.82
N PHE A 13 -8.53 9.66 2.94
CA PHE A 13 -9.08 9.83 4.28
C PHE A 13 -8.11 10.54 5.22
N SER A 14 -8.64 11.26 6.21
CA SER A 14 -7.87 11.61 7.41
C SER A 14 -7.59 10.35 8.23
N TYR A 15 -6.37 10.22 8.79
CA TYR A 15 -5.98 9.07 9.61
C TYR A 15 -6.44 9.22 11.07
N GLU A 16 -7.75 9.33 11.25
CA GLU A 16 -8.40 9.66 12.53
C GLU A 16 -9.69 8.85 12.73
N GLY A 17 -10.19 8.85 13.97
CA GLY A 17 -11.46 8.22 14.35
C GLY A 17 -11.64 6.79 13.83
N ILE A 18 -12.81 6.52 13.25
CA ILE A 18 -13.19 5.19 12.76
C ILE A 18 -12.27 4.68 11.64
N VAL A 19 -11.70 5.57 10.82
CA VAL A 19 -10.76 5.19 9.75
C VAL A 19 -9.45 4.68 10.36
N ARG A 20 -8.90 5.40 11.34
CA ARG A 20 -7.69 4.97 12.06
C ARG A 20 -7.89 3.62 12.71
N GLU A 21 -8.99 3.45 13.44
CA GLU A 21 -9.26 2.20 14.16
C GLU A 21 -9.54 1.05 13.18
N GLY A 22 -10.27 1.31 12.10
CA GLY A 22 -10.48 0.36 11.01
C GLY A 22 -9.15 -0.12 10.38
N ILE A 23 -8.22 0.80 10.08
CA ILE A 23 -6.90 0.46 9.51
C ILE A 23 -5.99 -0.25 10.53
N LYS A 24 -6.07 0.10 11.82
CA LYS A 24 -5.29 -0.60 12.86
C LYS A 24 -5.77 -2.03 13.02
N HIS A 25 -7.09 -2.22 13.12
CA HIS A 25 -7.70 -3.54 13.23
C HIS A 25 -7.52 -4.34 11.95
N SER A 26 -7.43 -3.69 10.77
CA SER A 26 -7.24 -4.40 9.51
C SER A 26 -5.90 -5.16 9.36
N LYS A 27 -5.05 -5.15 10.39
CA LYS A 27 -3.76 -5.85 10.43
C LYS A 27 -3.84 -7.32 10.94
N TYR A 28 -5.03 -7.87 11.21
CA TYR A 28 -5.21 -9.12 11.98
C TYR A 28 -6.26 -10.15 11.48
N GLY A 29 -6.36 -10.50 10.18
CA GLY A 29 -7.15 -11.69 9.75
C GLY A 29 -8.03 -11.53 8.50
N LEU A 30 -9.09 -12.35 8.37
CA LEU A 30 -10.03 -12.38 7.24
C LEU A 30 -11.15 -11.33 7.30
N TYR A 31 -11.66 -10.98 8.49
CA TYR A 31 -12.69 -9.94 8.67
C TYR A 31 -12.17 -8.55 8.23
N GLU A 32 -10.87 -8.37 8.36
CA GLU A 32 -10.04 -7.21 8.10
C GLU A 32 -9.91 -6.88 6.61
N PHE A 33 -9.87 -7.92 5.78
CA PHE A 33 -9.91 -7.79 4.31
C PHE A 33 -11.15 -7.01 3.87
N SER A 34 -12.30 -7.27 4.50
CA SER A 34 -13.56 -6.62 4.15
C SER A 34 -13.56 -5.13 4.48
N ILE A 35 -12.94 -4.72 5.59
CA ILE A 35 -12.86 -3.32 6.02
C ILE A 35 -11.99 -2.54 5.05
N LEU A 36 -10.80 -3.05 4.74
CA LEU A 36 -9.90 -2.35 3.82
C LEU A 36 -10.51 -2.25 2.42
N LYS A 37 -11.21 -3.29 1.96
CA LYS A 37 -11.94 -3.26 0.70
C LYS A 37 -13.02 -2.18 0.69
N LYS A 38 -13.86 -2.12 1.74
CA LYS A 38 -14.92 -1.11 1.88
C LYS A 38 -14.35 0.31 1.93
N LEU A 39 -13.31 0.55 2.74
CA LEU A 39 -12.64 1.85 2.81
C LEU A 39 -12.07 2.26 1.46
N THR A 40 -11.42 1.34 0.74
CA THR A 40 -10.86 1.64 -0.59
C THR A 40 -11.97 2.01 -1.59
N SER A 41 -13.03 1.20 -1.67
CA SER A 41 -14.16 1.49 -2.56
C SER A 41 -14.87 2.81 -2.22
N PHE A 42 -15.09 3.08 -0.93
CA PHE A 42 -15.69 4.34 -0.49
C PHE A 42 -14.77 5.53 -0.80
N GLY A 43 -13.47 5.38 -0.59
CA GLY A 43 -12.47 6.42 -0.91
C GLY A 43 -12.44 6.74 -2.40
N ILE A 44 -12.55 5.74 -3.28
CA ILE A 44 -12.65 5.96 -4.73
C ILE A 44 -13.90 6.81 -5.05
N SER A 45 -15.05 6.47 -4.48
CA SER A 45 -16.30 7.20 -4.76
C SER A 45 -16.29 8.66 -4.31
N GLY A 46 -15.52 9.00 -3.27
CA GLY A 46 -15.37 10.37 -2.79
C GLY A 46 -14.32 11.19 -3.55
N HIS A 47 -13.47 10.55 -4.35
CA HIS A 47 -12.31 11.15 -5.01
C HIS A 47 -12.21 10.76 -6.49
N THR A 48 -13.36 10.62 -7.16
CA THR A 48 -13.44 10.04 -8.51
C THR A 48 -12.50 10.72 -9.51
N THR A 49 -12.47 12.06 -9.56
CA THR A 49 -11.60 12.81 -10.49
C THR A 49 -10.11 12.58 -10.23
N ASP A 50 -9.69 12.60 -8.96
CA ASP A 50 -8.30 12.35 -8.58
C ASP A 50 -7.86 10.92 -8.93
N ILE A 51 -8.75 9.95 -8.70
CA ILE A 51 -8.51 8.55 -9.01
C ILE A 51 -8.51 8.31 -10.52
N GLU A 52 -9.44 8.89 -11.28
CA GLU A 52 -9.49 8.80 -12.75
C GLU A 52 -8.19 9.28 -13.41
N SER A 53 -7.51 10.26 -12.80
CA SER A 53 -6.20 10.75 -13.26
C SER A 53 -5.09 9.71 -13.21
N LEU A 54 -5.31 8.57 -12.54
CA LEU A 54 -4.40 7.43 -12.48
C LEU A 54 -4.69 6.38 -13.56
N SER A 55 -5.63 6.61 -14.49
CA SER A 55 -5.85 5.71 -15.62
C SER A 55 -4.57 5.51 -16.45
N GLU A 56 -4.48 4.38 -17.17
CA GLU A 56 -3.31 4.02 -17.99
C GLU A 56 -1.99 3.89 -17.21
N SER A 57 -2.07 3.77 -15.88
CA SER A 57 -0.89 3.64 -15.01
C SER A 57 -0.51 2.20 -14.70
N ILE A 58 0.73 2.04 -14.24
CA ILE A 58 1.22 0.81 -13.63
C ILE A 58 1.29 1.00 -12.12
N PHE A 59 0.57 0.17 -11.38
CA PHE A 59 0.65 0.11 -9.94
C PHE A 59 1.62 -0.98 -9.51
N VAL A 60 2.65 -0.59 -8.77
CA VAL A 60 3.64 -1.51 -8.20
C VAL A 60 3.43 -1.55 -6.68
N PRO A 61 2.76 -2.58 -6.15
CA PRO A 61 2.53 -2.68 -4.72
C PRO A 61 3.83 -3.02 -4.00
N VAL A 62 4.10 -2.30 -2.91
CA VAL A 62 5.26 -2.60 -2.06
C VAL A 62 4.97 -3.89 -1.27
N PRO A 63 5.85 -4.91 -1.31
CA PRO A 63 5.61 -6.16 -0.60
C PRO A 63 5.61 -5.94 0.92
N VAL A 64 4.96 -6.84 1.66
CA VAL A 64 5.08 -6.97 3.14
C VAL A 64 6.13 -8.05 3.50
N SER A 65 6.53 -8.17 4.76
CA SER A 65 7.44 -9.26 5.17
C SER A 65 6.73 -10.61 5.09
N HIS A 66 7.49 -11.69 4.91
CA HIS A 66 6.92 -13.03 4.84
C HIS A 66 6.09 -13.37 6.10
N GLN A 67 6.62 -13.03 7.27
CA GLN A 67 5.89 -13.18 8.54
C GLN A 67 4.57 -12.40 8.57
N LYS A 68 4.55 -11.15 8.06
CA LYS A 68 3.32 -10.35 7.99
C LYS A 68 2.34 -10.92 6.97
N LEU A 69 2.83 -11.43 5.85
CA LEU A 69 2.01 -12.08 4.83
C LEU A 69 1.35 -13.34 5.39
N MET A 70 2.10 -14.20 6.06
CA MET A 70 1.58 -15.40 6.73
C MET A 70 0.56 -15.06 7.82
N LYS A 71 0.86 -14.06 8.67
CA LYS A 71 -0.06 -13.66 9.74
C LYS A 71 -1.37 -13.05 9.23
N ARG A 72 -1.32 -12.31 8.12
CA ARG A 72 -2.45 -11.53 7.59
C ARG A 72 -3.20 -12.24 6.47
N GLY A 73 -2.55 -13.17 5.77
CA GLY A 73 -3.07 -13.84 4.58
C GLY A 73 -2.94 -13.05 3.27
N PHE A 74 -2.65 -11.73 3.31
CA PHE A 74 -2.59 -10.88 2.12
C PHE A 74 -1.69 -9.65 2.29
N ASN A 75 -1.28 -9.06 1.16
CA ASN A 75 -0.59 -7.76 1.13
C ASN A 75 -1.62 -6.62 0.98
N HIS A 76 -1.70 -5.75 1.99
CA HIS A 76 -2.60 -4.60 1.99
C HIS A 76 -2.39 -3.66 0.80
N ALA A 77 -1.14 -3.40 0.41
CA ALA A 77 -0.82 -2.50 -0.69
C ALA A 77 -1.30 -3.08 -2.04
N GLU A 78 -1.12 -4.39 -2.22
CA GLU A 78 -1.61 -5.11 -3.39
C GLU A 78 -3.13 -5.09 -3.48
N LEU A 79 -3.82 -5.36 -2.36
CA LEU A 79 -5.28 -5.32 -2.32
C LEU A 79 -5.83 -3.94 -2.73
N ILE A 80 -5.27 -2.86 -2.16
CA ILE A 80 -5.66 -1.50 -2.50
C ILE A 80 -5.43 -1.23 -3.98
N ALA A 81 -4.24 -1.56 -4.49
CA ALA A 81 -3.89 -1.37 -5.89
C ALA A 81 -4.85 -2.12 -6.83
N GLN A 82 -5.20 -3.36 -6.52
CA GLN A 82 -6.14 -4.16 -7.31
C GLN A 82 -7.55 -3.55 -7.34
N ILE A 83 -8.03 -3.03 -6.20
CA ILE A 83 -9.37 -2.42 -6.14
C ILE A 83 -9.40 -1.13 -6.97
N ILE A 84 -8.39 -0.27 -6.82
CA ILE A 84 -8.31 0.99 -7.58
C ILE A 84 -8.16 0.69 -9.08
N ALA A 85 -7.26 -0.22 -9.47
CA ALA A 85 -7.04 -0.56 -10.87
C ALA A 85 -8.30 -1.11 -11.55
N ARG A 86 -9.15 -1.88 -10.84
CA ARG A 86 -10.44 -2.36 -11.37
C ARG A 86 -11.45 -1.24 -11.66
N SER A 87 -11.32 -0.09 -11.01
CA SER A 87 -12.14 1.09 -11.28
C SER A 87 -11.60 1.98 -12.39
N LEU A 88 -10.42 1.66 -12.95
CA LEU A 88 -9.70 2.50 -13.91
C LEU A 88 -9.51 1.82 -15.26
N LYS A 89 -9.43 2.63 -16.31
CA LYS A 89 -9.16 2.13 -17.67
C LYS A 89 -7.69 1.82 -17.84
N ASN A 90 -7.38 0.72 -18.53
CA ASN A 90 -6.03 0.32 -18.95
C ASN A 90 -4.97 0.35 -17.83
N THR A 91 -5.38 0.21 -16.58
CA THR A 91 -4.48 0.27 -15.42
C THR A 91 -4.11 -1.14 -14.99
N ARG A 92 -2.82 -1.37 -14.74
CA ARG A 92 -2.30 -2.71 -14.43
C ARG A 92 -1.61 -2.71 -13.08
N VAL A 93 -1.84 -3.75 -12.29
CA VAL A 93 -1.04 -4.04 -11.11
C VAL A 93 0.07 -5.00 -11.52
N ILE A 94 1.33 -4.64 -11.27
CA ILE A 94 2.48 -5.47 -11.61
C ILE A 94 3.34 -5.69 -10.36
N ASP A 95 3.49 -6.96 -9.99
CA ASP A 95 4.25 -7.38 -8.83
C ASP A 95 5.72 -7.65 -9.23
N ILE A 96 6.50 -6.56 -9.33
CA ILE A 96 7.93 -6.60 -9.72
C ILE A 96 8.89 -6.50 -8.53
N LEU A 97 8.40 -6.30 -7.31
CA LEU A 97 9.24 -6.06 -6.14
C LEU A 97 9.34 -7.32 -5.27
N ASN A 98 10.56 -7.62 -4.82
CA ASN A 98 10.81 -8.59 -3.77
C ASN A 98 11.26 -7.88 -2.49
N ARG A 99 10.85 -8.35 -1.31
CA ARG A 99 11.46 -7.92 -0.04
C ARG A 99 12.61 -8.87 0.28
N CYS A 100 13.82 -8.34 0.41
CA CYS A 100 15.02 -9.12 0.71
C CYS A 100 15.40 -9.12 2.19
N VAL A 101 14.96 -8.09 2.93
CA VAL A 101 15.32 -7.92 4.35
C VAL A 101 14.05 -7.80 5.18
N ASP A 102 13.95 -8.61 6.23
CA ASP A 102 12.95 -8.41 7.27
C ASP A 102 13.42 -7.29 8.19
N THR A 103 12.66 -6.19 8.16
CA THR A 103 13.02 -4.96 8.86
C THR A 103 12.18 -4.82 10.12
N PRO A 104 12.76 -4.34 11.24
CA PRO A 104 12.03 -4.00 12.46
C PRO A 104 10.78 -3.16 12.21
N THR A 105 9.81 -3.25 13.11
CA THR A 105 8.59 -2.45 13.04
C THR A 105 8.90 -0.97 13.01
N GLN A 106 8.42 -0.28 11.97
CA GLN A 106 8.71 1.13 11.73
C GLN A 106 7.92 2.09 12.64
N HIS A 107 6.89 1.61 13.34
CA HIS A 107 5.97 2.46 14.09
C HIS A 107 6.64 3.20 15.25
N ASP A 108 7.74 2.65 15.79
CA ASP A 108 8.50 3.22 16.89
C ASP A 108 9.75 4.00 16.43
N LEU A 109 9.98 4.07 15.11
CA LEU A 109 11.16 4.70 14.52
C LEU A 109 10.87 6.13 14.04
N ASP A 110 11.80 7.04 14.31
CA ASP A 110 11.79 8.39 13.73
C ASP A 110 11.96 8.35 12.19
N ARG A 111 11.77 9.49 11.52
CA ARG A 111 11.80 9.54 10.04
C ARG A 111 13.14 9.07 9.47
N ALA A 112 14.27 9.45 10.07
CA ALA A 112 15.59 9.10 9.58
C ALA A 112 15.85 7.60 9.75
N LYS A 113 15.52 7.06 10.93
CA LYS A 113 15.61 5.62 11.22
C LYS A 113 14.67 4.81 10.34
N ARG A 114 13.47 5.30 10.02
CA ARG A 114 12.57 4.63 9.07
C ARG A 114 13.18 4.51 7.68
N PHE A 115 13.83 5.57 7.20
CA PHE A 115 14.50 5.58 5.91
C PHE A 115 15.66 4.58 5.87
N GLU A 116 16.55 4.61 6.87
CA GLU A 116 17.65 3.65 6.97
C GLU A 116 17.13 2.21 7.14
N ASN A 117 16.05 2.02 7.90
CA ASN A 117 15.43 0.72 8.12
C ASN A 117 14.82 0.10 6.84
N ILE A 118 14.52 0.87 5.79
CA ILE A 118 14.03 0.33 4.51
C ILE A 118 15.10 0.33 3.41
N LYS A 119 16.27 0.89 3.69
CA LYS A 119 17.37 0.96 2.72
C LYS A 119 17.79 -0.46 2.33
N ASN A 120 17.84 -0.71 1.03
CA ASN A 120 18.12 -2.03 0.45
C ASN A 120 17.15 -3.16 0.89
N ALA A 121 15.99 -2.83 1.48
CA ALA A 121 15.03 -3.83 1.91
C ALA A 121 14.27 -4.46 0.74
N PHE A 122 14.32 -3.86 -0.44
CA PHE A 122 13.60 -4.29 -1.64
C PHE A 122 14.54 -4.46 -2.84
N SER A 123 14.26 -5.44 -3.68
CA SER A 123 14.91 -5.65 -4.98
C SER A 123 13.86 -5.84 -6.08
N LEU A 124 14.29 -5.75 -7.34
CA LEU A 124 13.47 -6.28 -8.43
C LEU A 124 13.42 -7.81 -8.34
N LYS A 125 12.28 -8.40 -8.70
CA LYS A 125 12.18 -9.83 -8.96
C LYS A 125 13.00 -10.15 -10.21
N LYS A 126 13.73 -11.26 -10.18
CA LYS A 126 14.42 -11.76 -11.38
C LYS A 126 13.36 -12.28 -12.34
N ASN A 127 13.46 -11.91 -13.61
CA ASN A 127 12.70 -12.58 -14.67
C ASN A 127 13.16 -14.05 -14.69
N SER A 128 12.24 -14.97 -14.44
CA SER A 128 12.44 -16.40 -14.73
C SER A 128 12.04 -16.67 -16.17
#